data_AF-A0A9P9GIT6-F1
#
_entry.id   AF-A0A9P9GIT6-F1
#
_cell.length_a   1.000
_cell.length_b   1.000
_cell.length_c   1.000
_cell.angle_alpha   90.00
_cell.angle_beta   90.00
_cell.angle_gamma   90.00
#
_symmetry.space_group_name_H-M   'P 1'
#
loop_
_entity.id
_entity.type
_entity.pdbx_description
1 polymer ?
#
loop_
_entity_poly.entity_id
_entity_poly.type
_entity_poly.pdbx_seq_one_letter_code
_entity_poly.pdbx_strand_id
1 'polypeptide(L)'
;MQDIISHVPAHLTKALYIPKHDDTISHFAIYDISKEYSEKVGVHPMGSESYKVELCLLRKPSGYHAGDNARFLVDVDASVSIHERVIGRDPLDAEVSSPNEGEKGITLQIHTGDSSFELTGRECYPLPEKETKKRVIRYPYMSMSGDFGGSEAHSCDWQVHPAEKGPLRYELVDMERRGDDDGSILAIYHHHGFESELPTSYSHGVLLLPATSTPLFDITVVSSLMALLATIRKQPAARKRSRLRSLMASL
;
A
#
# COMPACT_ATOMS: atom_id res chain seq x y z
N MET A 1 -18.20 17.01 -7.52
CA MET A 1 -16.90 16.33 -7.55
C MET A 1 -17.00 15.41 -8.75
N GLN A 2 -16.18 15.57 -9.79
CA GLN A 2 -16.22 14.63 -10.91
C GLN A 2 -15.74 13.27 -10.37
N ASP A 3 -16.52 12.21 -10.56
CA ASP A 3 -16.10 10.87 -10.20
C ASP A 3 -14.93 10.50 -11.12
N ILE A 4 -13.72 10.57 -10.57
CA ILE A 4 -12.52 10.06 -11.24
C ILE A 4 -12.62 8.55 -11.17
N ILE A 5 -13.28 7.97 -12.17
CA ILE A 5 -13.44 6.53 -12.33
C ILE A 5 -12.17 5.99 -12.99
N SER A 6 -11.44 5.13 -12.28
CA SER A 6 -10.24 4.50 -12.81
C SER A 6 -10.50 3.02 -13.12
N HIS A 7 -10.11 2.59 -14.32
CA HIS A 7 -10.19 1.19 -14.73
C HIS A 7 -9.26 0.32 -13.87
N VAL A 8 -9.72 -0.89 -13.53
CA VAL A 8 -8.89 -1.91 -12.89
C VAL A 8 -8.47 -2.89 -13.98
N PRO A 9 -7.16 -3.07 -14.21
CA PRO A 9 -6.67 -4.04 -15.19
C PRO A 9 -7.24 -5.45 -14.94
N ALA A 10 -7.67 -6.12 -16.02
CA ALA A 10 -8.42 -7.38 -15.94
C ALA A 10 -7.66 -8.54 -15.28
N HIS A 11 -6.32 -8.49 -15.24
CA HIS A 11 -5.51 -9.53 -14.58
C HIS A 11 -5.53 -9.42 -13.05
N LEU A 12 -5.87 -8.25 -12.49
CA LEU A 12 -5.87 -8.00 -11.04
C LEU A 12 -7.20 -8.43 -10.39
N THR A 13 -7.27 -9.71 -10.03
CA THR A 13 -8.49 -10.34 -9.52
C THR A 13 -8.34 -10.99 -8.14
N LYS A 14 -7.10 -11.21 -7.68
CA LYS A 14 -6.83 -11.60 -6.28
C LYS A 14 -6.97 -10.35 -5.40
N ALA A 15 -7.74 -10.41 -4.33
CA ALA A 15 -8.00 -9.28 -3.44
C ALA A 15 -7.65 -9.62 -1.99
N LEU A 16 -6.69 -8.89 -1.43
CA LEU A 16 -6.26 -8.99 -0.04
C LEU A 16 -6.82 -7.81 0.77
N TYR A 17 -7.58 -8.11 1.82
CA TYR A 17 -8.07 -7.13 2.78
C TYR A 17 -7.02 -6.85 3.85
N ILE A 18 -6.67 -5.58 4.00
CA ILE A 18 -5.76 -5.07 5.02
C ILE A 18 -6.61 -4.36 6.08
N PRO A 19 -6.73 -4.91 7.30
CA PRO A 19 -7.49 -4.29 8.37
C PRO A 19 -6.97 -2.89 8.73
N LYS A 20 -7.85 -2.13 9.38
CA LYS A 20 -7.49 -0.84 9.95
C LYS A 20 -6.37 -1.02 10.98
N HIS A 21 -5.23 -0.40 10.73
CA HIS A 21 -4.08 -0.41 11.63
C HIS A 21 -3.35 0.94 11.62
N ASP A 22 -2.69 1.24 12.72
CA ASP A 22 -1.82 2.39 12.89
C ASP A 22 -0.64 1.95 13.80
N ASP A 23 0.15 2.91 14.24
CA ASP A 23 1.35 2.65 15.03
C ASP A 23 1.02 2.17 16.47
N THR A 24 -0.26 2.02 16.83
CA THR A 24 -0.70 1.44 18.11
C THR A 24 -1.08 -0.04 18.00
N ILE A 25 -1.25 -0.57 16.79
CA ILE A 25 -1.57 -1.98 16.56
C ILE A 25 -0.29 -2.74 16.22
N SER A 26 0.15 -3.60 17.14
CA SER A 26 1.37 -4.40 16.96
C SER A 26 1.17 -5.69 16.17
N HIS A 27 -0.07 -6.20 16.04
CA HIS A 27 -0.34 -7.45 15.35
C HIS A 27 -1.66 -7.39 14.59
N PHE A 28 -1.67 -7.83 13.33
CA PHE A 28 -2.90 -8.00 12.56
C PHE A 28 -2.73 -9.05 11.46
N ALA A 29 -3.85 -9.57 10.94
CA ALA A 29 -3.84 -10.50 9.81
C ALA A 29 -4.35 -9.83 8.54
N ILE A 30 -3.75 -10.17 7.41
CA ILE A 30 -4.23 -9.82 6.06
C ILE A 30 -5.00 -11.01 5.51
N TYR A 31 -6.18 -10.75 4.96
CA TYR A 31 -7.13 -11.80 4.57
C TYR A 31 -7.34 -11.83 3.07
N ASP A 32 -7.42 -13.03 2.49
CA ASP A 32 -7.91 -13.19 1.13
C ASP A 32 -9.45 -13.04 1.12
N ILE A 33 -9.93 -12.05 0.37
CA ILE A 33 -11.35 -11.77 0.15
C ILE A 33 -11.70 -11.79 -1.35
N SER A 34 -10.91 -12.47 -2.18
CA SER A 34 -11.01 -12.43 -3.64
C SER A 34 -12.40 -12.81 -4.15
N LYS A 35 -13.02 -13.80 -3.53
CA LYS A 35 -14.38 -14.25 -3.88
C LYS A 35 -15.41 -13.16 -3.61
N GLU A 36 -15.50 -12.68 -2.37
CA GLU A 36 -16.49 -11.67 -1.98
C GLU A 36 -16.24 -10.33 -2.68
N TYR A 37 -14.97 -10.00 -2.91
CA TYR A 37 -14.58 -8.80 -3.64
C TYR A 37 -15.07 -8.87 -5.09
N SER A 38 -14.77 -9.94 -5.83
CA SER A 38 -15.17 -10.08 -7.24
C SER A 38 -16.68 -10.11 -7.43
N GLU A 39 -17.43 -10.71 -6.50
CA GLU A 39 -18.89 -10.82 -6.57
C GLU A 39 -19.62 -9.50 -6.25
N LYS A 40 -19.07 -8.66 -5.37
CA LYS A 40 -19.79 -7.48 -4.82
C LYS A 40 -19.14 -6.13 -5.09
N VAL A 41 -17.81 -6.07 -5.06
CA VAL A 41 -17.07 -4.80 -5.11
C VAL A 41 -16.46 -4.59 -6.50
N GLY A 42 -15.79 -5.61 -7.03
CA GLY A 42 -15.08 -5.55 -8.31
C GLY A 42 -15.99 -5.40 -9.54
N VAL A 43 -17.31 -5.56 -9.38
CA VAL A 43 -18.31 -5.25 -10.41
C VAL A 43 -18.54 -3.76 -10.60
N HIS A 44 -18.09 -2.93 -9.63
CA HIS A 44 -18.23 -1.49 -9.69
C HIS A 44 -16.91 -0.83 -10.12
N PRO A 45 -16.96 0.27 -10.89
CA PRO A 45 -15.76 0.99 -11.26
C PRO A 45 -15.01 1.50 -10.02
N MET A 46 -13.71 1.25 -9.93
CA MET A 46 -12.90 1.59 -8.75
C MET A 46 -12.93 3.11 -8.49
N GLY A 47 -13.16 3.47 -7.23
CA GLY A 47 -13.26 4.86 -6.78
C GLY A 47 -14.65 5.48 -6.93
N SER A 48 -15.59 4.84 -7.62
CA SER A 48 -16.99 5.27 -7.66
C SER A 48 -17.67 5.19 -6.29
N GLU A 49 -18.75 5.93 -6.10
CA GLU A 49 -19.53 5.86 -4.85
C GLU A 49 -20.07 4.45 -4.59
N SER A 50 -20.57 3.75 -5.61
CA SER A 50 -21.03 2.36 -5.47
C SER A 50 -19.89 1.44 -5.04
N TYR A 51 -18.70 1.59 -5.61
CA TYR A 51 -17.52 0.84 -5.20
C TYR A 51 -17.19 1.06 -3.71
N LYS A 52 -17.16 2.32 -3.27
CA LYS A 52 -16.87 2.65 -1.86
C LYS A 52 -17.94 2.11 -0.91
N VAL A 53 -19.21 2.25 -1.28
CA VAL A 53 -20.35 1.75 -0.50
C VAL A 53 -20.28 0.24 -0.36
N GLU A 54 -20.15 -0.51 -1.46
CA GLU A 54 -20.06 -1.97 -1.41
C GLU A 54 -18.82 -2.44 -0.64
N LEU A 55 -17.68 -1.76 -0.81
CA LEU A 55 -16.49 -2.07 -0.03
C LEU A 55 -16.72 -1.85 1.47
N CYS A 56 -17.50 -0.85 1.88
CA CYS A 56 -17.87 -0.61 3.28
C CYS A 56 -18.89 -1.63 3.81
N LEU A 57 -19.82 -2.07 2.96
CA LEU A 57 -20.85 -3.07 3.31
C LEU A 57 -20.31 -4.51 3.36
N LEU A 58 -19.18 -4.76 2.69
CA LEU A 58 -18.52 -6.06 2.73
C LEU A 58 -18.21 -6.46 4.19
N ARG A 59 -18.63 -7.66 4.59
CA ARG A 59 -18.27 -8.22 5.90
C ARG A 59 -16.75 -8.27 6.00
N LYS A 60 -16.21 -7.57 7.00
CA LYS A 60 -14.76 -7.55 7.24
C LYS A 60 -14.36 -8.83 7.97
N PRO A 61 -13.42 -9.61 7.42
CA PRO A 61 -12.89 -10.77 8.12
C PRO A 61 -12.16 -10.31 9.39
N SER A 62 -12.27 -11.13 10.43
CA SER A 62 -11.76 -10.82 11.78
C SER A 62 -11.03 -12.01 12.41
N GLY A 63 -11.02 -13.17 11.75
CA GLY A 63 -10.42 -14.40 12.23
C GLY A 63 -11.37 -15.22 13.12
N TYR A 64 -12.53 -14.67 13.48
CA TYR A 64 -13.50 -15.35 14.35
C TYR A 64 -14.50 -16.25 13.60
N HIS A 65 -14.57 -16.14 12.27
CA HIS A 65 -15.54 -16.89 11.47
C HIS A 65 -14.86 -17.99 10.67
N ALA A 66 -15.53 -19.15 10.61
CA ALA A 66 -15.16 -20.20 9.68
C ALA A 66 -15.24 -19.65 8.25
N GLY A 67 -14.12 -19.73 7.51
CA GLY A 67 -13.97 -19.15 6.18
C GLY A 67 -13.14 -17.86 6.13
N ASP A 68 -12.79 -17.25 7.27
CA ASP A 68 -11.81 -16.16 7.29
C ASP A 68 -10.42 -16.69 6.88
N ASN A 69 -10.05 -16.42 5.64
CA ASN A 69 -8.79 -16.90 5.05
C ASN A 69 -7.65 -15.91 5.34
N ALA A 70 -7.14 -15.91 6.58
CA ALA A 70 -5.92 -15.17 6.91
C ALA A 70 -4.76 -15.74 6.08
N ARG A 71 -4.21 -14.90 5.20
CA ARG A 71 -3.16 -15.21 4.23
C ARG A 71 -1.78 -14.82 4.74
N PHE A 72 -1.68 -13.68 5.40
CA PHE A 72 -0.46 -13.20 6.05
C PHE A 72 -0.76 -12.76 7.48
N LEU A 73 0.19 -12.99 8.38
CA LEU A 73 0.23 -12.43 9.72
C LEU A 73 1.29 -11.34 9.72
N VAL A 74 0.97 -10.18 10.29
CA VAL A 74 1.84 -9.01 10.32
C VAL A 74 2.08 -8.63 11.76
N ASP A 75 3.35 -8.55 12.15
CA ASP A 75 3.77 -8.01 13.44
C ASP A 75 4.57 -6.72 13.20
N VAL A 76 4.27 -5.70 14.01
CA VAL A 76 4.85 -4.37 13.94
C VAL A 76 5.53 -4.07 15.26
N ASP A 77 6.86 -3.99 15.23
CA ASP A 77 7.70 -3.58 16.35
C ASP A 77 8.73 -2.56 15.86
N ALA A 78 10.04 -2.76 16.11
CA ALA A 78 11.10 -1.94 15.52
C ALA A 78 11.20 -2.11 13.99
N SER A 79 10.83 -3.29 13.50
CA SER A 79 10.64 -3.65 12.10
C SER A 79 9.22 -4.21 11.89
N VAL A 80 8.82 -4.39 10.63
CA VAL A 80 7.56 -5.07 10.30
C VAL A 80 7.88 -6.47 9.78
N SER A 81 7.47 -7.50 10.52
CA SER A 81 7.57 -8.88 10.06
C SER A 81 6.25 -9.33 9.46
N ILE A 82 6.33 -10.11 8.37
CA ILE A 82 5.19 -10.64 7.64
C ILE A 82 5.42 -12.13 7.45
N HIS A 83 4.51 -12.93 8.00
CA HIS A 83 4.56 -14.38 7.93
C HIS A 83 3.43 -14.92 7.05
N GLU A 84 3.75 -15.74 6.07
CA GLU A 84 2.75 -16.42 5.25
C GLU A 84 2.07 -17.53 6.05
N ARG A 85 0.73 -17.49 6.10
CA ARG A 85 -0.06 -18.58 6.67
C ARG A 85 -0.37 -19.61 5.57
N VAL A 86 0.30 -20.76 5.64
CA VAL A 86 0.13 -21.87 4.68
C VAL A 86 0.22 -23.23 5.38
N ILE A 87 -0.41 -24.25 4.78
CA ILE A 87 -0.37 -25.65 5.24
C ILE A 87 0.26 -26.50 4.14
N GLY A 88 1.17 -27.41 4.51
CA GLY A 88 1.73 -28.41 3.60
C GLY A 88 2.97 -27.98 2.81
N ARG A 89 3.53 -26.81 3.10
CA ARG A 89 4.86 -26.37 2.66
C ARG A 89 5.48 -25.41 3.68
N ASP A 90 6.76 -25.13 3.52
CA ASP A 90 7.44 -24.13 4.34
C ASP A 90 6.85 -22.73 4.05
N PRO A 91 6.53 -21.95 5.10
CA PRO A 91 6.02 -20.60 4.97
C PRO A 91 7.12 -19.66 4.47
N LEU A 92 6.67 -18.56 3.85
CA LEU A 92 7.53 -17.43 3.54
C LEU A 92 7.51 -16.44 4.69
N ASP A 93 8.67 -15.89 5.00
CA ASP A 93 8.84 -14.83 5.97
C ASP A 93 9.42 -13.61 5.30
N ALA A 94 9.00 -12.42 5.72
CA ALA A 94 9.60 -11.18 5.28
C ALA A 94 9.75 -10.22 6.45
N GLU A 95 10.80 -9.41 6.40
CA GLU A 95 11.06 -8.34 7.35
C GLU A 95 11.28 -7.02 6.60
N VAL A 96 10.62 -5.98 7.07
CA VAL A 96 10.77 -4.61 6.57
C VAL A 96 11.40 -3.76 7.65
N SER A 97 12.63 -3.31 7.41
CA SER A 97 13.40 -2.51 8.35
C SER A 97 13.56 -1.06 7.86
N SER A 98 13.50 -0.13 8.80
CA SER A 98 13.81 1.28 8.52
C SER A 98 15.30 1.45 8.25
N PRO A 99 15.71 2.46 7.46
CA PRO A 99 17.12 2.72 7.20
C PRO A 99 17.93 2.83 8.48
N ASN A 100 19.11 2.20 8.50
CA ASN A 100 20.10 2.41 9.55
C ASN A 100 20.61 3.85 9.54
N GLU A 101 21.15 4.33 10.66
CA GLU A 101 21.78 5.65 10.76
C GLU A 101 22.92 5.78 9.73
N GLY A 102 22.67 6.51 8.64
CA GLY A 102 23.63 6.74 7.54
C GLY A 102 23.17 6.21 6.18
N GLU A 103 22.19 5.29 6.13
CA GLU A 103 21.63 4.76 4.89
C GLU A 103 20.37 5.52 4.47
N LYS A 104 20.17 5.66 3.15
CA LYS A 104 18.97 6.27 2.56
C LYS A 104 18.15 5.21 1.84
N GLY A 105 17.35 4.46 2.57
CA GLY A 105 16.42 3.50 1.97
C GLY A 105 15.81 2.56 3.00
N ILE A 106 14.62 2.06 2.69
CA ILE A 106 13.96 0.99 3.44
C ILE A 106 14.52 -0.32 2.91
N THR A 107 14.81 -1.27 3.79
CA THR A 107 15.30 -2.60 3.37
C THR A 107 14.21 -3.63 3.62
N LEU A 108 13.98 -4.48 2.62
CA LEU A 108 13.06 -5.60 2.69
C LEU A 108 13.88 -6.87 2.54
N GLN A 109 13.85 -7.74 3.54
CA GLN A 109 14.44 -9.06 3.47
C GLN A 109 13.32 -10.09 3.40
N ILE A 110 13.44 -11.04 2.48
CA ILE A 110 12.47 -12.10 2.31
C ILE A 110 13.21 -13.43 2.41
N HIS A 111 12.69 -14.30 3.25
CA HIS A 111 13.26 -15.60 3.59
C HIS A 111 12.38 -16.72 3.03
N THR A 112 13.01 -17.68 2.38
CA THR A 112 12.37 -18.86 1.78
C THR A 112 13.21 -20.10 2.08
N GLY A 113 12.88 -20.82 3.15
CA GLY A 113 13.72 -21.93 3.61
C GLY A 113 15.14 -21.44 3.91
N ASP A 114 16.12 -21.94 3.17
CA ASP A 114 17.54 -21.59 3.33
C ASP A 114 18.00 -20.36 2.50
N SER A 115 17.15 -19.82 1.63
CA SER A 115 17.49 -18.66 0.81
C SER A 115 16.92 -17.36 1.38
N SER A 116 17.66 -16.27 1.20
CA SER A 116 17.21 -14.92 1.51
C SER A 116 17.55 -13.98 0.36
N PHE A 117 16.65 -13.07 0.04
CA PHE A 117 16.89 -12.01 -0.93
C PHE A 117 16.47 -10.67 -0.35
N GLU A 118 17.11 -9.62 -0.86
CA GLU A 118 16.98 -8.26 -0.36
C GLU A 118 16.47 -7.34 -1.46
N LEU A 119 15.51 -6.48 -1.11
CA LEU A 119 15.07 -5.36 -1.92
C LEU A 119 15.32 -4.06 -1.18
N THR A 120 15.77 -3.06 -1.91
CA THR A 120 15.93 -1.70 -1.38
C THR A 120 14.80 -0.82 -1.90
N GLY A 121 14.12 -0.17 -0.97
CA GLY A 121 13.09 0.83 -1.21
C GLY A 121 13.64 2.25 -1.05
N ARG A 122 13.32 3.13 -2.00
CA ARG A 122 13.63 4.57 -1.92
C ARG A 122 12.37 5.39 -2.11
N GLU A 123 12.10 6.29 -1.16
CA GLU A 123 11.02 7.25 -1.30
C GLU A 123 11.42 8.47 -2.13
N CYS A 124 10.50 8.98 -2.94
CA CYS A 124 10.59 10.28 -3.60
C CYS A 124 9.23 10.99 -3.63
N TYR A 125 9.22 12.27 -3.97
CA TYR A 125 8.02 13.11 -3.93
C TYR A 125 7.89 13.90 -5.25
N PRO A 126 7.49 13.25 -6.36
CA PRO A 126 7.45 13.88 -7.67
C PRO A 126 6.27 14.85 -7.85
N LEU A 127 5.21 14.68 -7.06
CA LEU A 127 4.02 15.51 -7.10
C LEU A 127 4.15 16.74 -6.19
N PRO A 128 3.53 17.87 -6.56
CA PRO A 128 3.55 19.08 -5.72
C PRO A 128 2.89 18.82 -4.36
N GLU A 129 3.49 19.38 -3.31
CA GLU A 129 2.90 19.35 -1.97
C GLU A 129 1.59 20.14 -1.94
N LYS A 130 0.62 19.65 -1.16
CA LYS A 130 -0.64 20.33 -0.95
C LYS A 130 -0.75 20.83 0.49
N GLU A 131 -0.76 22.14 0.67
CA GLU A 131 -0.97 22.76 1.97
C GLU A 131 -2.46 22.75 2.34
N THR A 132 -2.78 22.20 3.51
CA THR A 132 -4.11 22.33 4.12
C THR A 132 -4.01 23.09 5.43
N LYS A 133 -5.15 23.52 5.99
CA LYS A 133 -5.19 24.19 7.31
C LYS A 133 -4.56 23.37 8.44
N LYS A 134 -4.55 22.03 8.31
CA LYS A 134 -4.14 21.10 9.38
C LYS A 134 -2.77 20.46 9.14
N ARG A 135 -2.40 20.23 7.88
CA ARG A 135 -1.18 19.48 7.51
C ARG A 135 -0.68 19.83 6.12
N VAL A 136 0.58 19.54 5.85
CA VAL A 136 1.11 19.45 4.49
C VAL A 136 0.90 18.02 4.02
N ILE A 137 0.33 17.85 2.83
CA ILE A 137 0.12 16.55 2.20
C ILE A 137 1.21 16.37 1.14
N ARG A 138 2.00 15.32 1.32
CA ARG A 138 2.97 14.82 0.35
C ARG A 138 2.49 13.48 -0.19
N TYR A 139 2.76 13.24 -1.47
CA TYR A 139 2.42 12.00 -2.14
C TYR A 139 3.70 11.20 -2.37
N PRO A 140 4.12 10.36 -1.40
CA PRO A 140 5.33 9.56 -1.57
C PRO A 140 5.14 8.58 -2.72
N TYR A 141 6.11 8.54 -3.62
CA TYR A 141 6.34 7.39 -4.49
C TYR A 141 7.43 6.55 -3.83
N MET A 142 7.39 5.23 -4.03
CA MET A 142 8.40 4.33 -3.48
C MET A 142 8.95 3.42 -4.55
N SER A 143 10.20 3.65 -4.92
CA SER A 143 10.93 2.82 -5.89
C SER A 143 11.57 1.64 -5.20
N MET A 144 11.30 0.45 -5.72
CA MET A 144 11.79 -0.82 -5.23
C MET A 144 12.75 -1.39 -6.28
N SER A 145 13.98 -1.68 -5.86
CA SER A 145 14.99 -2.32 -6.70
C SER A 145 15.55 -3.55 -6.00
N GLY A 146 15.62 -4.67 -6.72
CA GLY A 146 16.16 -5.93 -6.20
C GLY A 146 15.66 -7.13 -6.99
N ASP A 147 15.96 -8.33 -6.49
CA ASP A 147 15.43 -9.58 -7.04
C ASP A 147 13.97 -9.76 -6.58
N PHE A 148 13.03 -9.67 -7.52
CA PHE A 148 11.61 -9.94 -7.31
C PHE A 148 11.30 -11.44 -7.48
N GLY A 149 12.03 -12.29 -6.77
CA GLY A 149 11.72 -13.71 -6.68
C GLY A 149 11.97 -14.52 -7.95
N GLY A 150 13.17 -14.44 -8.51
CA GLY A 150 13.69 -15.41 -9.49
C GLY A 150 13.56 -15.03 -10.97
N SER A 151 13.31 -13.76 -11.27
CA SER A 151 13.45 -13.19 -12.63
C SER A 151 14.47 -12.04 -12.58
N GLU A 152 14.87 -11.51 -13.75
CA GLU A 152 15.80 -10.39 -13.86
C GLU A 152 15.43 -9.24 -12.89
N ALA A 153 16.42 -8.47 -12.43
CA ALA A 153 16.20 -7.42 -11.44
C ALA A 153 15.21 -6.37 -11.97
N HIS A 154 13.95 -6.45 -11.52
CA HIS A 154 12.89 -5.53 -11.92
C HIS A 154 12.90 -4.29 -11.04
N SER A 155 12.85 -3.11 -11.66
CA SER A 155 12.57 -1.86 -10.96
C SER A 155 11.05 -1.66 -10.92
N CYS A 156 10.46 -1.66 -9.73
CA CYS A 156 9.03 -1.44 -9.55
C CYS A 156 8.78 -0.19 -8.69
N ASP A 157 7.79 0.62 -9.05
CA ASP A 157 7.48 1.84 -8.32
C ASP A 157 6.04 1.82 -7.80
N TRP A 158 5.85 2.06 -6.51
CA TRP A 158 4.57 2.49 -5.98
C TRP A 158 4.33 3.95 -6.31
N GLN A 159 3.22 4.23 -7.01
CA GLN A 159 2.85 5.54 -7.52
C GLN A 159 1.41 5.89 -7.14
N VAL A 160 1.08 7.18 -7.08
CA VAL A 160 -0.28 7.67 -6.87
C VAL A 160 -0.58 8.77 -7.88
N HIS A 161 -1.79 8.77 -8.44
CA HIS A 161 -2.19 9.72 -9.47
C HIS A 161 -3.48 10.43 -9.05
N PRO A 162 -3.44 11.36 -8.06
CA PRO A 162 -4.65 11.90 -7.43
C PRO A 162 -5.62 12.57 -8.40
N ALA A 163 -5.09 13.26 -9.42
CA ALA A 163 -5.87 14.00 -10.41
C ALA A 163 -6.49 13.10 -11.49
N GLU A 164 -5.90 11.93 -11.75
CA GLU A 164 -6.27 11.06 -12.88
C GLU A 164 -6.99 9.79 -12.44
N LYS A 165 -6.63 9.26 -11.27
CA LYS A 165 -7.12 7.98 -10.75
C LYS A 165 -7.70 8.06 -9.34
N GLY A 166 -7.69 9.26 -8.75
CA GLY A 166 -8.22 9.55 -7.43
C GLY A 166 -7.15 9.42 -6.32
N PRO A 167 -7.37 10.09 -5.18
CA PRO A 167 -6.34 10.29 -4.16
C PRO A 167 -6.19 9.14 -3.15
N LEU A 168 -6.96 8.05 -3.33
CA LEU A 168 -6.98 6.88 -2.45
C LEU A 168 -6.35 5.64 -3.08
N ARG A 169 -5.86 5.75 -4.32
CA ARG A 169 -5.35 4.63 -5.12
C ARG A 169 -3.84 4.76 -5.31
N TYR A 170 -3.12 3.73 -4.88
CA TYR A 170 -1.72 3.53 -5.19
C TYR A 170 -1.55 2.34 -6.13
N GLU A 171 -0.63 2.44 -7.08
CA GLU A 171 -0.35 1.43 -8.09
C GLU A 171 1.11 1.03 -8.01
N LEU A 172 1.39 -0.26 -7.99
CA LEU A 172 2.74 -0.79 -8.19
C LEU A 172 2.93 -0.97 -9.68
N VAL A 173 3.89 -0.25 -10.27
CA VAL A 173 4.14 -0.21 -11.71
C VAL A 173 5.50 -0.82 -12.01
N ASP A 174 5.54 -1.75 -12.96
CA ASP A 174 6.76 -2.25 -13.59
C ASP A 174 7.36 -1.17 -14.49
N MET A 175 8.56 -0.69 -14.14
CA MET A 175 9.22 0.38 -14.86
C MET A 175 9.83 -0.07 -16.20
N GLU A 176 10.04 -1.36 -16.41
CA GLU A 176 10.56 -1.91 -17.66
C GLU A 176 9.47 -2.09 -18.71
N ARG A 177 8.23 -2.34 -18.26
CA ARG A 177 7.04 -2.47 -19.13
C ARG A 177 6.29 -1.15 -19.30
N ARG A 178 6.90 -0.04 -18.90
CA ARG A 178 6.27 1.28 -18.91
C ARG A 178 5.85 1.68 -20.33
N GLY A 179 4.55 1.77 -20.56
CA GLY A 179 3.93 2.03 -21.86
C GLY A 179 2.84 1.03 -22.26
N ASP A 180 2.80 -0.13 -21.59
CA ASP A 180 1.61 -0.99 -21.55
C ASP A 180 0.73 -0.54 -20.37
N ASP A 181 -0.26 0.32 -20.64
CA ASP A 181 -1.04 1.02 -19.60
C ASP A 181 -1.67 0.06 -18.58
N ASP A 182 -2.15 -1.11 -19.02
CA ASP A 182 -2.72 -2.12 -18.12
C ASP A 182 -1.66 -3.16 -17.71
N GLY A 183 -0.81 -3.63 -18.63
CA GLY A 183 0.16 -4.72 -18.35
C GLY A 183 1.36 -4.32 -17.49
N SER A 184 1.63 -3.01 -17.35
CA SER A 184 2.66 -2.50 -16.43
C SER A 184 2.19 -2.42 -14.98
N ILE A 185 0.89 -2.45 -14.71
CA ILE A 185 0.35 -2.38 -13.35
C ILE A 185 0.40 -3.76 -12.71
N LEU A 186 1.28 -3.94 -11.73
CA LEU A 186 1.52 -5.19 -11.03
C LEU A 186 0.61 -5.37 -9.82
N ALA A 187 0.21 -4.28 -9.17
CA ALA A 187 -0.70 -4.32 -8.02
C ALA A 187 -1.41 -2.97 -7.84
N ILE A 188 -2.56 -2.99 -7.16
CA ILE A 188 -3.28 -1.77 -6.78
C ILE A 188 -3.66 -1.84 -5.31
N TYR A 189 -3.23 -0.86 -4.53
CA TYR A 189 -3.80 -0.61 -3.20
C TYR A 189 -4.87 0.48 -3.31
N HIS A 190 -6.06 0.20 -2.81
CA HIS A 190 -7.11 1.20 -2.64
C HIS A 190 -7.45 1.35 -1.15
N HIS A 191 -7.33 2.58 -0.63
CA HIS A 191 -7.69 2.89 0.74
C HIS A 191 -9.19 2.72 0.97
N HIS A 192 -9.55 2.15 2.11
CA HIS A 192 -10.92 1.92 2.50
C HIS A 192 -11.52 3.18 3.12
N GLY A 193 -12.64 3.64 2.56
CA GLY A 193 -13.48 4.66 3.17
C GLY A 193 -13.90 5.74 2.19
N PHE A 194 -14.31 6.88 2.76
CA PHE A 194 -14.78 8.08 2.03
C PHE A 194 -13.85 9.27 2.28
N GLU A 195 -12.61 9.00 2.68
CA GLU A 195 -11.61 10.03 2.89
C GLU A 195 -11.39 10.79 1.60
N SER A 196 -11.28 12.11 1.72
CA SER A 196 -11.05 12.93 0.54
C SER A 196 -9.65 12.73 -0.02
N GLU A 197 -8.68 12.28 0.79
CA GLU A 197 -7.26 12.21 0.41
C GLU A 197 -6.39 11.50 1.46
N LEU A 198 -5.40 10.71 1.00
CA LEU A 198 -4.28 10.25 1.81
C LEU A 198 -3.24 11.36 1.99
N PRO A 199 -2.60 11.48 3.16
CA PRO A 199 -2.49 10.50 4.23
C PRO A 199 -3.66 10.47 5.23
N THR A 200 -3.79 9.41 5.99
CA THR A 200 -4.70 9.26 7.14
C THR A 200 -3.88 8.87 8.37
N SER A 201 -4.46 8.92 9.57
CA SER A 201 -3.75 8.47 10.79
C SER A 201 -3.66 6.94 10.91
N TYR A 202 -4.31 6.22 10.00
CA TYR A 202 -4.34 4.77 9.93
C TYR A 202 -4.28 4.32 8.48
N SER A 203 -3.94 3.06 8.27
CA SER A 203 -4.03 2.38 6.98
C SER A 203 -5.13 1.32 7.06
N HIS A 204 -5.92 1.20 6.00
CA HIS A 204 -7.09 0.31 5.91
C HIS A 204 -7.42 0.21 4.42
N GLY A 205 -7.57 -0.98 3.86
CA GLY A 205 -7.76 -1.03 2.41
C GLY A 205 -7.86 -2.42 1.83
N VAL A 206 -7.86 -2.45 0.50
CA VAL A 206 -7.77 -3.66 -0.30
C VAL A 206 -6.58 -3.54 -1.22
N LEU A 207 -5.77 -4.59 -1.28
CA LEU A 207 -4.68 -4.77 -2.22
C LEU A 207 -5.12 -5.77 -3.29
N LEU A 208 -5.10 -5.35 -4.55
CA LEU A 208 -5.36 -6.19 -5.71
C LEU A 208 -4.05 -6.69 -6.31
N LEU A 209 -4.02 -7.97 -6.61
CA LEU A 209 -2.89 -8.71 -7.17
C LEU A 209 -3.34 -9.56 -8.36
N PRO A 210 -2.41 -9.99 -9.24
CA PRO A 210 -2.74 -10.93 -10.32
C PRO A 210 -3.25 -12.26 -9.76
N ALA A 211 -4.26 -12.89 -10.35
CA ALA A 211 -4.69 -14.24 -9.89
C ALA A 211 -3.57 -15.29 -10.00
N THR A 212 -2.68 -15.13 -10.98
CA THR A 212 -1.57 -16.04 -11.27
C THR A 212 -0.30 -15.71 -10.48
N SER A 213 -0.34 -14.73 -9.58
CA SER A 213 0.83 -14.34 -8.79
C SER A 213 1.28 -15.46 -7.85
N THR A 214 2.60 -15.58 -7.69
CA THR A 214 3.24 -16.54 -6.79
C THR A 214 3.18 -16.05 -5.35
N PRO A 215 3.27 -16.95 -4.35
CA PRO A 215 3.35 -16.54 -2.95
C PRO A 215 4.52 -15.59 -2.66
N LEU A 216 5.63 -15.78 -3.38
CA LEU A 216 6.83 -14.95 -3.27
C LEU A 216 6.58 -13.52 -3.76
N PHE A 217 5.88 -13.38 -4.88
CA PHE A 217 5.43 -12.08 -5.36
C PHE A 217 4.44 -11.45 -4.37
N ASP A 218 3.44 -12.19 -3.91
CA ASP A 218 2.42 -11.69 -2.97
C ASP A 218 3.06 -11.09 -1.71
N ILE A 219 3.97 -11.82 -1.06
CA ILE A 219 4.62 -11.35 0.17
C ILE A 219 5.52 -10.14 -0.12
N THR A 220 6.21 -10.10 -1.25
CA THR A 220 7.04 -8.95 -1.65
C THR A 220 6.20 -7.67 -1.84
N VAL A 221 5.04 -7.80 -2.51
CA VAL A 221 4.12 -6.68 -2.70
C VAL A 221 3.52 -6.23 -1.38
N VAL A 222 3.13 -7.17 -0.50
CA VAL A 222 2.63 -6.84 0.84
C VAL A 222 3.70 -6.10 1.66
N SER A 223 4.94 -6.59 1.67
CA SER A 223 6.08 -5.98 2.38
C SER A 223 6.36 -4.56 1.89
N SER A 224 6.46 -4.36 0.58
CA SER A 224 6.67 -3.02 0.00
C SER A 224 5.50 -2.08 0.25
N LEU A 225 4.27 -2.60 0.27
CA LEU A 225 3.10 -1.81 0.65
C LEU A 225 3.13 -1.41 2.13
N MET A 226 3.56 -2.29 3.04
CA MET A 226 3.69 -1.94 4.47
C MET A 226 4.70 -0.79 4.66
N ALA A 227 5.84 -0.85 3.96
CA ALA A 227 6.82 0.23 3.91
C ALA A 227 6.18 1.55 3.42
N LEU A 228 5.48 1.51 2.28
CA LEU A 228 4.81 2.68 1.71
C LEU A 228 3.77 3.26 2.67
N LEU A 229 2.93 2.43 3.27
CA LEU A 229 1.87 2.87 4.19
C LEU A 229 2.46 3.53 5.43
N ALA A 230 3.57 3.02 5.96
CA ALA A 230 4.30 3.66 7.05
C ALA A 230 4.82 5.04 6.63
N THR A 231 5.42 5.17 5.44
CA THR A 231 5.84 6.49 4.89
C THR A 231 4.65 7.43 4.71
N ILE A 232 3.51 6.94 4.18
CA ILE A 232 2.30 7.74 4.03
C ILE A 232 1.82 8.27 5.38
N ARG A 233 1.89 7.49 6.48
CA ARG A 233 1.49 7.98 7.81
C ARG A 233 2.46 9.01 8.39
N LYS A 234 3.75 8.96 8.05
CA LYS A 234 4.84 9.84 8.54
C LYS A 234 4.86 11.21 7.85
N GLN A 235 3.76 11.97 7.94
CA GLN A 235 3.63 13.23 7.21
C GLN A 235 4.01 14.43 8.07
N PRO A 236 4.62 15.47 7.47
CA PRO A 236 5.02 16.65 8.21
C PRO A 236 3.81 17.40 8.76
N ALA A 237 3.90 17.81 10.02
CA ALA A 237 2.96 18.74 10.61
C ALA A 237 2.98 20.08 9.84
N ALA A 238 1.83 20.73 9.72
CA ALA A 238 1.80 22.07 9.12
C ALA A 238 2.72 23.01 9.90
N ARG A 239 3.58 23.74 9.19
CA ARG A 239 4.38 24.81 9.79
C ARG A 239 3.43 25.84 10.39
N LYS A 240 3.45 26.02 11.72
CA LYS A 240 2.74 27.12 12.38
C LYS A 240 3.28 28.42 11.79
N ARG A 241 2.49 29.14 10.98
CA ARG A 241 2.83 30.49 10.55
C ARG A 241 2.95 31.36 11.82
N SER A 242 4.19 31.60 12.24
CA SER A 242 4.50 32.54 13.31
C SER A 242 3.90 33.90 12.96
N ARG A 243 2.95 34.39 13.76
CA ARG A 243 2.35 35.73 13.63
C ARG A 243 3.29 36.82 14.14
N LEU A 244 4.57 36.80 13.77
CA LEU A 244 5.57 37.78 14.21
C LEU A 244 6.04 38.73 13.09
N ARG A 245 5.23 38.97 12.07
CA ARG A 245 5.46 40.04 11.08
C ARG A 245 4.29 41.01 10.95
N SER A 246 3.79 41.50 12.10
CA SER A 246 2.81 42.60 12.14
C SER A 246 3.12 43.66 13.20
N LEU A 247 4.38 43.78 13.65
CA LEU A 247 4.80 44.83 14.60
C LEU A 247 5.97 45.70 14.09
N MET A 248 6.29 45.65 12.79
CA MET A 248 7.18 46.63 12.15
C MET A 248 6.52 47.26 10.92
N ALA A 249 5.30 47.76 11.12
CA ALA A 249 4.62 48.67 10.19
C ALA A 249 3.98 49.88 10.92
N SER A 250 4.47 50.18 12.12
CA SER A 250 4.04 51.34 12.90
C SER A 250 5.17 51.82 13.80
N LEU A 251 6.22 52.38 13.19
CA LEU A 251 7.11 53.38 13.78
C LEU A 251 7.64 54.25 12.64
#